data_AF-A0A6G3R8H9-F1
#
_entry.id   AF-A0A6G3R8H9-F1
#
_cell.length_a   1.000
_cell.length_b   1.000
_cell.length_c   1.000
_cell.angle_alpha   90.00
_cell.angle_beta   90.00
_cell.angle_gamma   90.00
#
_symmetry.space_group_name_H-M   'P 1'
#
loop_
_entity.id
_entity.type
_entity.pdbx_description
1 polymer ?
#
loop_
_entity_poly.entity_id
_entity_poly.type
_entity_poly.pdbx_seq_one_letter_code
_entity_poly.pdbx_strand_id
1 'polypeptide(L)'
;MSRSVPAPTAPGRSVALFLLALFTAVSGFLGAPGQAHAAQATILAATAPAVVDESCTSSDPAVCMIREMTPEQRAQARETRIRYHRLLDDMERVADEMHAAGRSDEEIARKLVDMRNEAKDITRAGMSPEAVQALEARNMKKYGNPLGPTAEQQYVKYGSWRAVIAAATRSSAAVDRELGLEPRG
;
A
#
# COMPACT_ATOMS: atom_id res chain seq x y z
N MET A 1 -25.13 -23.25 42.72
CA MET A 1 -23.78 -23.73 42.32
C MET A 1 -23.30 -22.86 41.17
N SER A 2 -22.68 -21.72 41.48
CA SER A 2 -22.17 -20.77 40.49
C SER A 2 -20.78 -21.20 40.03
N ARG A 3 -20.57 -21.38 38.72
CA ARG A 3 -19.24 -21.61 38.14
C ARG A 3 -18.76 -20.28 37.54
N SER A 4 -17.73 -19.72 38.16
CA SER A 4 -17.01 -18.55 37.67
C SER A 4 -16.14 -18.93 36.46
N VAL A 5 -16.26 -18.19 35.36
CA VAL A 5 -15.43 -18.34 34.16
C VAL A 5 -14.28 -17.33 34.24
N PRO A 6 -13.00 -17.74 34.08
CA PRO A 6 -11.88 -16.80 34.06
C PRO A 6 -11.74 -16.11 32.70
N ALA A 7 -11.40 -14.82 32.74
CA ALA A 7 -11.11 -13.99 31.57
C ALA A 7 -9.74 -14.34 30.95
N PRO A 8 -9.58 -14.30 29.62
CA PRO A 8 -8.28 -14.50 28.98
C PRO A 8 -7.39 -13.25 29.09
N THR A 9 -6.20 -13.46 29.62
CA THR A 9 -5.06 -12.54 29.68
C THR A 9 -4.47 -12.27 28.29
N ALA A 10 -4.24 -11.00 27.96
CA ALA A 10 -3.57 -10.56 26.74
C ALA A 10 -2.06 -10.86 26.77
N PRO A 11 -1.45 -11.34 25.68
CA PRO A 11 0.01 -11.36 25.55
C PRO A 11 0.54 -10.10 24.85
N GLY A 12 1.73 -9.72 25.30
CA GLY A 12 2.45 -8.48 25.05
C GLY A 12 2.78 -8.14 23.59
N ARG A 13 3.00 -6.85 23.39
CA ARG A 13 3.57 -6.26 22.18
C ARG A 13 5.03 -6.74 22.03
N SER A 14 5.27 -7.67 21.11
CA SER A 14 6.61 -7.99 20.65
C SER A 14 6.93 -7.16 19.41
N VAL A 15 7.81 -6.18 19.57
CA VAL A 15 8.52 -5.50 18.47
C VAL A 15 9.54 -6.49 17.94
N ALA A 16 9.34 -7.00 16.72
CA ALA A 16 10.32 -7.84 16.05
C ALA A 16 11.32 -6.96 15.32
N LEU A 17 12.55 -6.93 15.84
CA LEU A 17 13.75 -6.36 15.24
C LEU A 17 14.08 -7.13 13.94
N PHE A 18 14.18 -6.41 12.82
CA PHE A 18 14.75 -6.95 11.58
C PHE A 18 16.27 -7.07 11.73
N LEU A 19 16.79 -8.30 11.64
CA LEU A 19 18.23 -8.56 11.62
C LEU A 19 18.78 -8.38 10.20
N LEU A 20 19.81 -7.54 10.15
CA LEU A 20 20.66 -7.18 9.01
C LEU A 20 21.45 -8.41 8.51
N ALA A 21 21.36 -8.72 7.21
CA ALA A 21 22.25 -9.70 6.59
C ALA A 21 23.57 -9.03 6.16
N LEU A 22 24.66 -9.38 6.84
CA LEU A 22 26.04 -9.07 6.46
C LEU A 22 26.39 -9.76 5.13
N PHE A 23 26.81 -9.00 4.12
CA PHE A 23 27.63 -9.54 3.04
C PHE A 23 29.10 -9.36 3.40
N THR A 24 29.74 -10.46 3.78
CA THR A 24 31.19 -10.62 3.80
C THR A 24 31.68 -10.82 2.37
N ALA A 25 32.39 -9.83 1.82
CA ALA A 25 33.20 -10.01 0.61
C ALA A 25 34.68 -10.01 0.99
N VAL A 26 35.36 -11.05 0.52
CA VAL A 26 36.69 -11.54 0.88
C VAL A 26 37.79 -10.55 0.50
N SER A 27 38.69 -10.29 1.45
CA SER A 27 39.98 -9.65 1.20
C SER A 27 40.94 -10.62 0.51
N GLY A 28 41.35 -10.30 -0.72
CA GLY A 28 42.49 -10.92 -1.39
C GLY A 28 43.65 -9.94 -1.47
N PHE A 29 44.59 -10.05 -0.54
CA PHE A 29 45.82 -9.26 -0.47
C PHE A 29 46.96 -10.07 -1.12
N LEU A 30 47.55 -9.56 -2.19
CA LEU A 30 48.85 -10.00 -2.70
C LEU A 30 49.70 -8.74 -2.90
N GLY A 31 50.72 -8.60 -2.05
CA GLY A 31 51.61 -7.45 -2.03
C GLY A 31 52.82 -7.61 -2.95
N ALA A 32 53.37 -6.47 -3.37
CA ALA A 32 54.79 -6.26 -3.60
C ALA A 32 55.13 -4.76 -3.39
N PRO A 33 56.34 -4.42 -2.91
CA PRO A 33 56.66 -3.10 -2.39
C PRO A 33 57.25 -2.17 -3.47
N GLY A 34 56.83 -0.90 -3.46
CA GLY A 34 57.42 0.16 -4.28
C GLY A 34 57.28 1.49 -3.56
N GLN A 35 58.41 2.14 -3.30
CA GLN A 35 58.56 3.33 -2.47
C GLN A 35 57.97 4.62 -3.10
N ALA A 36 57.72 5.57 -2.20
CA ALA A 36 57.77 7.02 -2.40
C ALA A 36 56.57 7.71 -3.09
N HIS A 37 55.71 8.35 -2.30
CA HIS A 37 55.75 9.81 -2.09
C HIS A 37 54.69 10.22 -1.07
N ALA A 38 55.12 10.99 -0.07
CA ALA A 38 54.22 11.66 0.86
C ALA A 38 53.47 12.76 0.11
N ALA A 39 52.20 12.50 -0.23
CA ALA A 39 51.24 13.53 -0.55
C ALA A 39 50.28 13.64 0.65
N GLN A 40 50.36 14.76 1.37
CA GLN A 40 49.40 15.11 2.40
C GLN A 40 48.06 15.35 1.72
N ALA A 41 47.19 14.33 1.73
CA ALA A 41 45.79 14.48 1.36
C ALA A 41 45.08 15.14 2.55
N THR A 42 44.81 16.44 2.43
CA THR A 42 43.91 17.16 3.33
C THR A 42 42.52 16.55 3.18
N ILE A 43 42.16 15.64 4.07
CA ILE A 43 40.80 15.09 4.13
C ILE A 43 39.89 16.22 4.63
N LEU A 44 39.29 16.96 3.70
CA LEU A 44 38.06 17.68 3.97
C LEU A 44 37.01 16.61 4.26
N ALA A 45 36.80 16.33 5.54
CA ALA A 45 35.65 15.60 6.01
C ALA A 45 34.41 16.40 5.62
N ALA A 46 33.87 16.11 4.44
CA ALA A 46 32.51 16.49 4.09
C ALA A 46 31.63 15.73 5.08
N THR A 47 31.27 16.38 6.18
CA THR A 47 30.13 15.99 6.98
C THR A 47 28.92 16.10 6.06
N ALA A 48 28.58 14.99 5.42
CA ALA A 48 27.26 14.81 4.85
C ALA A 48 26.28 15.15 5.99
N PRO A 49 25.33 16.08 5.78
CA PRO A 49 24.32 16.31 6.79
C PRO A 49 23.68 14.96 7.07
N ALA A 50 23.59 14.62 8.35
CA ALA A 50 22.80 13.49 8.81
C ALA A 50 21.44 13.61 8.12
N VAL A 51 21.08 12.58 7.35
CA VAL A 51 19.76 12.46 6.75
C VAL A 51 18.81 12.51 7.92
N VAL A 52 18.15 13.65 8.11
CA VAL A 52 17.04 13.78 9.04
C VAL A 52 15.99 12.81 8.54
N ASP A 53 15.76 11.74 9.28
CA ASP A 53 14.60 10.88 9.12
C ASP A 53 13.37 11.69 9.53
N GLU A 54 12.96 12.61 8.63
CA GLU A 54 11.67 13.27 8.72
C GLU A 54 10.62 12.23 8.37
N SER A 55 10.13 11.57 9.43
CA SER A 55 8.88 10.79 9.39
C SER A 55 7.88 11.50 8.49
N CYS A 56 7.45 10.85 7.42
CA CYS A 56 6.57 11.44 6.42
C CYS A 56 5.36 12.13 7.06
N THR A 57 5.13 13.40 6.68
CA THR A 57 4.07 14.27 7.25
C THR A 57 2.68 14.08 6.63
N SER A 58 2.54 13.16 5.67
CA SER A 58 1.25 12.88 5.03
C SER A 58 0.32 12.12 5.97
N SER A 59 -0.95 12.49 6.00
CA SER A 59 -2.00 11.74 6.71
C SER A 59 -2.45 10.48 5.96
N ASP A 60 -2.07 10.31 4.69
CA ASP A 60 -2.25 9.09 3.91
C ASP A 60 -0.99 8.22 4.01
N PRO A 61 -1.03 7.07 4.70
CA PRO A 61 0.13 6.18 4.85
C PRO A 61 0.69 5.67 3.52
N ALA A 62 -0.13 5.60 2.46
CA ALA A 62 0.34 5.17 1.15
C ALA A 62 1.32 6.16 0.54
N VAL A 63 1.11 7.46 0.74
CA VAL A 63 2.03 8.52 0.30
C VAL A 63 3.39 8.36 0.98
N CYS A 64 3.40 8.06 2.27
CA CYS A 64 4.64 7.85 3.01
C CYS A 64 5.42 6.64 2.50
N MET A 65 4.74 5.52 2.30
CA MET A 65 5.37 4.33 1.71
C MET A 65 5.94 4.61 0.32
N ILE A 66 5.24 5.37 -0.53
CA ILE A 66 5.74 5.69 -1.88
C ILE A 66 7.00 6.56 -1.83
N ARG A 67 7.11 7.48 -0.86
CA ARG A 67 8.30 8.34 -0.71
C ARG A 67 9.57 7.56 -0.37
N GLU A 68 9.41 6.45 0.35
CA GLU A 68 10.49 5.54 0.74
C GLU A 68 10.88 4.54 -0.37
N MET A 69 10.07 4.41 -1.43
CA MET A 69 10.36 3.50 -2.55
C MET A 69 11.56 3.94 -3.38
N THR A 70 12.32 2.96 -3.89
CA THR A 70 13.34 3.19 -4.92
C THR A 70 12.70 3.71 -6.22
N PRO A 71 13.47 4.33 -7.13
CA PRO A 71 12.94 4.75 -8.43
C PRO A 71 12.26 3.62 -9.22
N GLU A 72 12.82 2.41 -9.20
CA GLU A 72 12.29 1.24 -9.89
C GLU A 72 10.97 0.78 -9.27
N GLN A 73 10.90 0.73 -7.93
CA GLN A 73 9.67 0.39 -7.21
C GLN A 73 8.56 1.41 -7.48
N ARG A 74 8.91 2.71 -7.51
CA ARG A 74 7.97 3.79 -7.80
C ARG A 74 7.44 3.71 -9.23
N ALA A 75 8.30 3.36 -10.20
CA ALA A 75 7.87 3.12 -11.57
C ALA A 75 6.88 1.94 -11.67
N GLN A 76 7.15 0.83 -10.98
CA GLN A 76 6.23 -0.32 -10.94
C GLN A 76 4.89 0.02 -10.25
N ALA A 77 4.95 0.79 -9.16
CA ALA A 77 3.76 1.27 -8.47
C ALA A 77 2.92 2.19 -9.37
N ARG A 78 3.57 3.08 -10.13
CA ARG A 78 2.92 3.94 -11.13
C ARG A 78 2.21 3.14 -12.22
N GLU A 79 2.85 2.13 -12.79
CA GLU A 79 2.22 1.27 -13.82
C GLU A 79 1.02 0.49 -13.26
N THR A 80 1.13 0.00 -12.03
CA THR A 80 0.01 -0.63 -11.33
C THR A 80 -1.13 0.35 -11.09
N ARG A 81 -0.81 1.61 -10.76
CA ARG A 81 -1.80 2.66 -10.57
C ARG A 81 -2.52 3.07 -11.86
N ILE A 82 -1.82 3.06 -12.99
CA ILE A 82 -2.44 3.26 -14.32
C ILE A 82 -3.45 2.15 -14.63
N ARG A 83 -3.11 0.88 -14.35
CA ARG A 83 -4.07 -0.22 -14.49
C ARG A 83 -5.28 -0.06 -13.57
N TYR A 84 -5.05 0.40 -12.34
CA TYR A 84 -6.12 0.71 -11.41
C TYR A 84 -7.02 1.85 -11.90
N HIS A 85 -6.49 2.91 -12.53
CA HIS A 85 -7.32 3.95 -13.14
C HIS A 85 -8.20 3.42 -14.27
N ARG A 86 -7.68 2.57 -15.16
CA ARG A 86 -8.47 1.95 -16.24
C ARG A 86 -9.65 1.13 -15.70
N LEU A 87 -9.44 0.40 -14.60
CA LEU A 87 -10.53 -0.27 -13.91
C LEU A 87 -11.61 0.72 -13.44
N LEU A 88 -11.21 1.85 -12.86
CA LEU A 88 -12.18 2.85 -12.40
C LEU A 88 -12.97 3.45 -13.57
N ASP A 89 -12.34 3.69 -14.72
CA ASP A 89 -13.04 4.08 -15.95
C ASP A 89 -14.07 3.02 -16.38
N ASP A 90 -13.67 1.74 -16.34
CA ASP A 90 -14.57 0.63 -16.67
C ASP A 90 -15.75 0.55 -15.69
N MET A 91 -15.51 0.78 -14.40
CA MET A 91 -16.56 0.81 -13.37
C MET A 91 -17.55 1.96 -13.59
N GLU A 92 -17.07 3.15 -13.92
CA GLU A 92 -17.92 4.31 -14.25
C GLU A 92 -18.79 4.00 -15.47
N ARG A 93 -18.20 3.45 -16.54
CA ARG A 93 -18.95 3.02 -17.72
C ARG A 93 -20.02 1.97 -17.40
N VAL A 94 -19.70 0.97 -16.57
CA VAL A 94 -20.69 -0.04 -16.13
C VAL A 94 -21.83 0.62 -15.35
N ALA A 95 -21.52 1.61 -14.50
CA ALA A 95 -22.55 2.35 -13.77
C ALA A 95 -23.48 3.09 -14.73
N ASP A 96 -22.93 3.78 -15.73
CA ASP A 96 -23.69 4.52 -16.74
C ASP A 96 -24.58 3.59 -17.58
N GLU A 97 -24.05 2.45 -18.02
CA GLU A 97 -24.80 1.43 -18.76
C GLU A 97 -25.96 0.87 -17.93
N MET A 98 -25.73 0.59 -16.63
CA MET A 98 -26.77 0.11 -15.74
C MET A 98 -27.83 1.18 -15.44
N HIS A 99 -27.43 2.44 -15.29
CA HIS A 99 -28.36 3.57 -15.16
C HIS A 99 -29.23 3.71 -16.42
N ALA A 100 -28.63 3.65 -17.61
CA ALA A 100 -29.35 3.71 -18.88
C ALA A 100 -30.33 2.52 -19.05
N ALA A 101 -30.00 1.37 -18.48
CA ALA A 101 -30.88 0.20 -18.40
C ALA A 101 -31.96 0.29 -17.30
N GLY A 102 -32.06 1.40 -16.56
CA GLY A 102 -33.06 1.61 -15.52
C GLY A 102 -32.82 0.81 -14.23
N ARG A 103 -31.58 0.35 -14.00
CA ARG A 103 -31.22 -0.36 -12.76
C ARG A 103 -31.23 0.60 -11.58
N SER A 104 -31.54 0.08 -10.40
CA SER A 104 -31.53 0.86 -9.17
C SER A 104 -30.10 1.17 -8.69
N ASP A 105 -29.93 2.27 -7.95
CA ASP A 105 -28.64 2.62 -7.34
C ASP A 105 -28.09 1.48 -6.46
N GLU A 106 -28.96 0.69 -5.82
CA GLU A 106 -28.54 -0.46 -5.02
C GLU A 106 -27.85 -1.52 -5.87
N GLU A 107 -28.48 -1.92 -6.97
CA GLU A 107 -27.94 -2.94 -7.87
C GLU A 107 -26.62 -2.49 -8.47
N ILE A 108 -26.52 -1.20 -8.81
CA ILE A 108 -25.29 -0.59 -9.33
C ILE A 108 -24.21 -0.58 -8.24
N ALA A 109 -24.52 -0.08 -7.04
CA ALA A 109 -23.58 -0.03 -5.92
C ALA A 109 -23.01 -1.41 -5.59
N ARG A 110 -23.85 -2.45 -5.56
CA ARG A 110 -23.43 -3.85 -5.33
C ARG A 110 -22.45 -4.30 -6.39
N LYS A 111 -22.80 -4.12 -7.68
CA LYS A 111 -21.94 -4.48 -8.80
C LYS A 111 -20.57 -3.78 -8.73
N LEU A 112 -20.54 -2.48 -8.44
CA LEU A 112 -19.29 -1.73 -8.37
C LEU A 112 -18.43 -2.10 -7.15
N VAL A 113 -19.04 -2.40 -6.01
CA VAL A 113 -18.31 -2.88 -4.83
C VAL A 113 -17.64 -4.23 -5.12
N ASP A 114 -18.35 -5.14 -5.81
CA ASP A 114 -17.79 -6.42 -6.22
C ASP A 114 -16.64 -6.26 -7.21
N MET A 115 -16.82 -5.46 -8.28
CA MET A 115 -15.76 -5.15 -9.24
C MET A 115 -14.50 -4.58 -8.56
N ARG A 116 -14.69 -3.67 -7.59
CA ARG A 116 -13.56 -3.08 -6.85
C ARG A 116 -12.88 -4.09 -5.93
N ASN A 117 -13.65 -5.01 -5.34
CA ASN A 117 -13.11 -6.06 -4.48
C ASN A 117 -12.31 -7.08 -5.28
N GLU A 118 -12.77 -7.46 -6.47
CA GLU A 118 -12.06 -8.33 -7.42
C GLU A 118 -10.76 -7.67 -7.91
N ALA A 119 -10.80 -6.38 -8.21
CA ALA A 119 -9.63 -5.67 -8.71
C ALA A 119 -8.52 -5.45 -7.67
N LYS A 120 -8.73 -5.85 -6.41
CA LYS A 120 -7.66 -5.85 -5.41
C LYS A 120 -6.51 -6.75 -5.84
N ASP A 121 -6.76 -7.75 -6.67
CA ASP A 121 -5.71 -8.60 -7.24
C ASP A 121 -4.77 -7.82 -8.16
N ILE A 122 -5.26 -6.80 -8.86
CA ILE A 122 -4.39 -5.87 -9.63
C ILE A 122 -3.46 -5.11 -8.68
N THR A 123 -3.98 -4.63 -7.55
CA THR A 123 -3.17 -3.90 -6.56
C THR A 123 -2.29 -4.80 -5.69
N ARG A 124 -2.60 -6.09 -5.60
CA ARG A 124 -1.81 -7.13 -4.92
C ARG A 124 -0.74 -7.73 -5.83
N ALA A 125 -0.81 -7.49 -7.14
CA ALA A 125 0.22 -7.93 -8.08
C ALA A 125 1.58 -7.33 -7.68
N GLY A 126 2.49 -8.20 -7.21
CA GLY A 126 3.80 -7.81 -6.68
C GLY A 126 3.96 -8.00 -5.16
N MET A 127 2.89 -8.33 -4.43
CA MET A 127 2.98 -8.78 -3.04
C MET A 127 3.41 -10.25 -2.97
N SER A 128 4.16 -10.62 -1.92
CA SER A 128 4.42 -12.04 -1.65
C SER A 128 3.13 -12.75 -1.18
N PRO A 129 3.01 -14.08 -1.37
CA PRO A 129 1.86 -14.84 -0.89
C PRO A 129 1.57 -14.62 0.60
N GLU A 130 2.61 -14.52 1.44
CA GLU A 130 2.49 -14.29 2.88
C GLU A 130 1.91 -12.90 3.19
N ALA A 131 2.34 -11.88 2.43
CA ALA A 131 1.82 -10.53 2.58
C ALA A 131 0.33 -10.45 2.16
N VAL A 132 -0.07 -11.19 1.13
CA VAL A 132 -1.48 -11.32 0.73
C VAL A 132 -2.29 -12.03 1.82
N GLN A 133 -1.80 -13.15 2.36
CA GLN A 133 -2.49 -13.88 3.44
C GLN A 133 -2.65 -13.03 4.70
N ALA A 134 -1.62 -12.28 5.10
CA ALA A 134 -1.69 -11.38 6.24
C ALA A 134 -2.74 -10.26 6.02
N LEU A 135 -2.81 -9.72 4.81
CA LEU A 135 -3.82 -8.73 4.41
C LEU A 135 -5.23 -9.30 4.49
N GLU A 136 -5.44 -10.51 3.97
CA GLU A 136 -6.74 -11.19 3.97
C GLU A 136 -7.18 -11.59 5.37
N ALA A 137 -6.28 -12.08 6.21
CA ALA A 137 -6.56 -12.37 7.62
C ALA A 137 -6.99 -11.10 8.38
N ARG A 138 -6.33 -9.95 8.12
CA ARG A 138 -6.73 -8.66 8.68
C ARG A 138 -8.11 -8.23 8.18
N ASN A 139 -8.37 -8.38 6.88
CA ASN A 139 -9.67 -8.04 6.30
C ASN A 139 -10.79 -8.94 6.84
N MET A 140 -10.53 -10.23 7.00
CA MET A 140 -11.45 -11.17 7.63
C MET A 140 -11.79 -10.73 9.06
N LYS A 141 -10.79 -10.38 9.88
CA LYS A 141 -11.00 -9.89 11.24
C LYS A 141 -11.83 -8.60 11.30
N LYS A 142 -11.63 -7.69 10.34
CA LYS A 142 -12.26 -6.36 10.34
C LYS A 142 -13.64 -6.34 9.67
N TYR A 143 -13.82 -7.10 8.60
CA TYR A 143 -14.96 -7.01 7.70
C TYR A 143 -15.74 -8.32 7.57
N GLY A 144 -15.21 -9.45 8.06
CA GLY A 144 -15.78 -10.78 7.81
C GLY A 144 -15.65 -11.25 6.37
N ASN A 145 -14.79 -10.62 5.57
CA ASN A 145 -14.59 -10.90 4.15
C ASN A 145 -13.11 -10.67 3.81
N PRO A 146 -12.43 -11.62 3.14
CA PRO A 146 -10.98 -11.53 2.87
C PRO A 146 -10.64 -10.44 1.85
N LEU A 147 -11.57 -10.13 0.94
CA LEU A 147 -11.39 -9.11 -0.08
C LEU A 147 -11.57 -7.72 0.52
N GLY A 148 -12.55 -7.51 1.41
CA GLY A 148 -12.76 -6.23 2.11
C GLY A 148 -14.23 -5.99 2.45
N PRO A 149 -14.67 -4.73 2.59
CA PRO A 149 -16.03 -4.47 3.02
C PRO A 149 -17.07 -4.87 1.97
N THR A 150 -18.24 -5.33 2.43
CA THR A 150 -19.41 -5.62 1.58
C THR A 150 -20.15 -4.35 1.17
N ALA A 151 -21.08 -4.47 0.22
CA ALA A 151 -21.93 -3.36 -0.21
C ALA A 151 -22.78 -2.82 0.96
N GLU A 152 -23.29 -3.68 1.83
CA GLU A 152 -24.03 -3.29 3.04
C GLU A 152 -23.15 -2.51 4.01
N GLN A 153 -21.92 -2.96 4.25
CA GLN A 153 -20.99 -2.26 5.14
C GLN A 153 -20.64 -0.87 4.58
N GLN A 154 -20.53 -0.76 3.25
CA GLN A 154 -20.33 0.52 2.57
C GLN A 154 -21.59 1.39 2.66
N TYR A 155 -22.77 0.82 2.52
CA TYR A 155 -24.04 1.53 2.70
C TYR A 155 -24.19 2.09 4.11
N VAL A 156 -23.92 1.28 5.14
CA VAL A 156 -23.90 1.74 6.54
C VAL A 156 -22.92 2.90 6.73
N LYS A 157 -21.77 2.85 6.06
CA LYS A 157 -20.75 3.91 6.13
C LYS A 157 -21.16 5.20 5.40
N TYR A 158 -21.78 5.13 4.23
CA TYR A 158 -22.05 6.28 3.37
C TYR A 158 -23.51 6.76 3.36
N GLY A 159 -24.43 6.01 3.95
CA GLY A 159 -25.83 6.39 4.18
C GLY A 159 -26.74 6.34 2.95
N SER A 160 -26.21 6.10 1.75
CA SER A 160 -27.03 5.94 0.53
C SER A 160 -26.31 5.12 -0.53
N TRP A 161 -27.07 4.44 -1.39
CA TRP A 161 -26.51 3.67 -2.51
C TRP A 161 -25.78 4.57 -3.52
N ARG A 162 -26.33 5.76 -3.82
CA ARG A 162 -25.65 6.76 -4.64
C ARG A 162 -24.28 7.17 -4.09
N ALA A 163 -24.16 7.35 -2.78
CA ALA A 163 -22.88 7.64 -2.15
C ALA A 163 -21.92 6.44 -2.17
N VAL A 164 -22.43 5.19 -2.15
CA VAL A 164 -21.62 4.00 -2.36
C VAL A 164 -21.08 3.94 -3.79
N ILE A 165 -21.90 4.25 -4.82
CA ILE A 165 -21.46 4.33 -6.22
C ILE A 165 -20.30 5.31 -6.36
N ALA A 166 -20.48 6.56 -5.91
CA ALA A 166 -19.44 7.59 -5.95
C ALA A 166 -18.18 7.19 -5.15
N ALA A 167 -18.35 6.52 -4.01
CA ALA A 167 -17.23 6.03 -3.23
C ALA A 167 -16.50 4.85 -3.88
N ALA A 168 -17.17 4.04 -4.70
CA ALA A 168 -16.60 2.88 -5.36
C ALA A 168 -15.64 3.29 -6.49
N THR A 169 -15.97 4.34 -7.24
CA THR A 169 -15.20 4.79 -8.42
C THR A 169 -14.09 5.79 -8.09
N ARG A 170 -14.05 6.37 -6.88
CA ARG A 170 -13.02 7.36 -6.52
C ARG A 170 -11.61 6.76 -6.35
N SER A 171 -10.62 7.57 -6.73
CA SER A 171 -9.18 7.38 -6.46
C SER A 171 -8.70 8.24 -5.28
N SER A 172 -7.44 8.05 -4.85
CA SER A 172 -6.76 8.98 -3.92
C SER A 172 -5.89 9.94 -4.74
N ALA A 173 -6.31 11.20 -4.80
CA ALA A 173 -5.58 12.25 -5.51
C ALA A 173 -4.17 12.49 -4.96
N ALA A 174 -3.95 12.23 -3.67
CA ALA A 174 -2.63 12.35 -3.05
C ALA A 174 -1.68 11.26 -3.56
N VAL A 175 -2.14 10.00 -3.62
CA VAL A 175 -1.38 8.88 -4.19
C VAL A 175 -1.14 9.08 -5.68
N ASP A 176 -2.14 9.58 -6.42
CA ASP A 176 -2.01 9.85 -7.85
C ASP A 176 -0.90 10.87 -8.11
N ARG A 177 -0.90 12.00 -7.39
CA ARG A 177 0.17 13.01 -7.48
C ARG A 177 1.55 12.48 -7.07
N GLU A 178 1.62 11.70 -6.00
CA GLU A 178 2.90 11.14 -5.52
C GLU A 178 3.53 10.17 -6.54
N LEU A 179 2.71 9.53 -7.38
CA LEU A 179 3.15 8.67 -8.50
C LEU A 179 3.26 9.43 -9.83
N GLY A 180 3.10 10.75 -9.85
CA GLY A 180 3.18 11.56 -11.07
C GLY A 180 2.07 11.26 -12.07
N LEU A 181 0.85 11.02 -11.58
CA LEU A 181 -0.37 10.84 -12.36
C LEU A 181 -1.33 11.99 -12.10
N GLU A 182 -2.12 12.35 -13.11
CA GLU A 182 -3.22 13.29 -12.95
C GLU A 182 -4.31 12.67 -12.05
N PRO A 183 -4.77 13.38 -11.01
CA PRO A 183 -5.88 12.92 -10.19
C PRO A 183 -7.17 12.76 -10.98
N ARG A 184 -7.91 11.68 -10.69
CA ARG A 184 -9.30 11.53 -11.18
C ARG A 184 -10.23 12.53 -10.48
N GLY A 185 -11.16 13.10 -11.25
CA GLY A 185 -12.22 14.00 -10.77
C GLY A 185 -13.42 13.26 -10.19
#